data_AF-G2LK12-F1
#
_entry.id   AF-G2LK12-F1
#
_cell.length_a   1.000
_cell.length_b   1.000
_cell.length_c   1.000
_cell.angle_alpha   90.00
_cell.angle_beta   90.00
_cell.angle_gamma   90.00
#
_symmetry.space_group_name_H-M   'P 1'
#
loop_
_entity.id
_entity.type
_entity.pdbx_description
1 polymer ?
#
loop_
_entity_poly.entity_id
_entity_poly.type
_entity_poly.pdbx_seq_one_letter_code
_entity_poly.pdbx_strand_id
1 'polypeptide(L)'
;MKTSHTFGGDWTEQKLERLQKYLKAYTTIFTKNERAQSLIPIYVDAFAGTGYRTSPLQLTKSLKLFEEFTEPEVDNFLKGSARLALEVEPSFQKYIFIEQNTARVEELQKLQTIFPQKQGNIQIIQSDANSWLQGWCRGTD
;
A
#
# COMPACT_ATOMS: atom_id res chain seq x y z
N MET A 1 28.86 14.49 12.87
CA MET A 1 27.39 14.41 12.84
C MET A 1 26.98 13.58 11.64
N LYS A 2 26.36 12.41 11.83
CA LYS A 2 25.77 11.62 10.73
C LYS A 2 24.36 12.14 10.51
N THR A 3 24.11 12.73 9.35
CA THR A 3 22.77 13.08 8.88
C THR A 3 21.98 11.79 8.66
N SER A 4 21.13 11.44 9.62
CA SER A 4 20.17 10.36 9.46
C SER A 4 19.13 10.79 8.42
N HIS A 5 19.16 10.18 7.24
CA HIS A 5 18.05 10.29 6.30
C HIS A 5 16.91 9.41 6.81
N THR A 6 16.03 9.98 7.63
CA THR A 6 14.71 9.42 7.92
C THR A 6 13.83 9.68 6.70
N PHE A 7 13.41 8.62 6.02
CA PHE A 7 12.45 8.73 4.93
C PHE A 7 11.05 8.90 5.54
N GLY A 8 10.47 10.10 5.38
CA GLY A 8 9.08 10.42 5.72
C GLY A 8 8.87 11.10 7.08
N GLY A 9 8.86 12.43 7.07
CA GLY A 9 8.37 13.26 8.19
C GLY A 9 6.84 13.39 8.20
N ASP A 10 6.31 14.37 8.92
CA ASP A 10 4.86 14.64 9.11
C ASP A 10 4.05 14.61 7.79
N TRP A 11 4.68 15.00 6.69
CA TRP A 11 4.07 14.99 5.36
C TRP A 11 3.70 13.58 4.86
N THR A 12 4.41 12.53 5.30
CA THR A 12 4.12 11.14 4.91
C THR A 12 2.89 10.62 5.63
N GLU A 13 2.71 10.96 6.90
CA GLU A 13 1.50 10.63 7.64
C GLU A 13 0.29 11.33 7.04
N GLN A 14 0.39 12.64 6.79
CA GLN A 14 -0.66 13.39 6.11
C GLN A 14 -0.98 12.85 4.71
N LYS A 15 0.05 12.40 3.96
CA LYS A 15 -0.14 11.75 2.66
C LYS A 15 -0.97 10.47 2.80
N LEU A 16 -0.62 9.61 3.75
CA LEU A 16 -1.29 8.33 3.94
C LEU A 16 -2.70 8.48 4.51
N GLU A 17 -2.92 9.44 5.40
CA GLU A 17 -4.25 9.79 5.89
C GLU A 17 -5.15 10.27 4.74
N ARG A 18 -4.64 11.18 3.90
CA ARG A 18 -5.37 11.64 2.69
C ARG A 18 -5.64 10.51 1.73
N LEU A 19 -4.66 9.63 1.50
CA LEU A 19 -4.83 8.45 0.67
C LEU A 19 -5.95 7.57 1.21
N GLN A 20 -5.92 7.21 2.51
CA GLN A 20 -6.95 6.36 3.11
C GLN A 20 -8.35 6.96 2.98
N LYS A 21 -8.51 8.26 3.27
CA LYS A 21 -9.78 8.98 3.08
C LYS A 21 -10.25 8.95 1.62
N TYR A 22 -9.34 9.18 0.68
CA TYR A 22 -9.65 9.14 -0.75
C TYR A 22 -10.08 7.75 -1.20
N LEU A 23 -9.32 6.71 -0.84
CA LEU A 23 -9.63 5.32 -1.19
C LEU A 23 -11.00 4.90 -0.65
N LYS A 24 -11.30 5.23 0.62
CA LYS A 24 -12.61 4.96 1.22
C LYS A 24 -13.75 5.65 0.49
N ALA A 25 -13.58 6.93 0.13
CA ALA A 25 -14.60 7.66 -0.62
C ALA A 25 -14.80 7.06 -2.02
N TYR A 26 -13.70 6.72 -2.69
CA TYR A 26 -13.71 6.14 -4.02
C TYR A 26 -14.42 4.78 -4.05
N THR A 27 -14.04 3.84 -3.19
CA THR A 27 -14.70 2.53 -3.14
C THR A 27 -16.17 2.64 -2.72
N THR A 28 -16.50 3.58 -1.83
CA THR A 28 -17.90 3.86 -1.47
C THR A 28 -18.73 4.28 -2.69
N ILE A 29 -18.17 5.09 -3.60
CA ILE A 29 -18.86 5.47 -4.84
C ILE A 29 -19.13 4.24 -5.71
N PHE A 30 -18.12 3.39 -5.92
CA PHE A 30 -18.27 2.17 -6.71
C PHE A 30 -19.25 1.18 -6.08
N THR A 31 -19.38 1.16 -4.75
CA THR A 31 -20.36 0.28 -4.10
C THR A 31 -21.79 0.84 -4.10
N LYS A 32 -21.96 2.16 -3.94
CA LYS A 32 -23.28 2.76 -3.71
C LYS A 32 -23.92 3.42 -4.93
N ASN A 33 -23.13 3.79 -5.94
CA ASN A 33 -23.65 4.45 -7.13
C ASN A 33 -24.06 3.40 -8.18
N GLU A 34 -25.34 3.41 -8.57
CA GLU A 34 -25.92 2.43 -9.52
C GLU A 34 -25.20 2.38 -10.87
N ARG A 35 -24.59 3.50 -11.31
CA ARG A 35 -23.84 3.55 -12.57
C ARG A 35 -22.42 3.03 -12.43
N ALA A 36 -21.85 3.07 -11.22
CA ALA A 36 -20.48 2.66 -10.96
C ALA A 36 -20.37 1.21 -10.44
N GLN A 37 -21.44 0.65 -9.87
CA GLN A 37 -21.43 -0.70 -9.27
C GLN A 37 -21.16 -1.84 -10.25
N SER A 38 -21.34 -1.62 -11.56
CA SER A 38 -20.99 -2.56 -12.61
C SER A 38 -19.52 -2.47 -13.05
N LEU A 39 -18.79 -1.45 -12.60
CA LEU A 39 -17.37 -1.27 -12.91
C LEU A 39 -16.50 -2.03 -11.90
N ILE A 40 -15.31 -2.41 -12.34
CA ILE A 40 -14.32 -3.13 -11.53
C ILE A 40 -13.31 -2.12 -10.97
N PRO A 41 -13.40 -1.73 -9.68
CA PRO A 41 -12.42 -0.84 -9.09
C PRO A 41 -11.10 -1.59 -8.87
N ILE A 42 -10.04 -1.14 -9.56
CA ILE A 42 -8.68 -1.66 -9.43
C ILE A 42 -7.82 -0.62 -8.71
N TYR A 43 -7.21 -0.99 -7.59
CA TYR A 43 -6.17 -0.18 -6.96
C TYR A 43 -4.80 -0.55 -7.54
N VAL A 44 -4.05 0.45 -7.99
CA VAL A 44 -2.71 0.26 -8.55
C VAL A 44 -1.71 1.09 -7.75
N ASP A 45 -0.70 0.42 -7.20
CA ASP A 45 0.44 1.06 -6.56
C ASP A 45 1.69 0.82 -7.38
N ALA A 46 2.13 1.87 -8.07
CA ALA A 46 3.27 1.83 -8.97
C ALA A 46 4.61 1.66 -8.23
N PHE A 47 4.67 2.06 -6.96
CA PHE A 47 5.90 2.02 -6.17
C PHE A 47 5.58 1.47 -4.79
N ALA A 48 5.08 0.24 -4.77
CA ALA A 48 4.46 -0.38 -3.59
C ALA A 48 5.45 -0.61 -2.43
N GLY A 49 6.75 -0.65 -2.70
CA GLY A 49 7.75 -0.90 -1.68
C GLY A 49 7.58 -2.28 -1.06
N THR A 50 7.72 -2.35 0.26
CA THR A 50 7.48 -3.57 1.04
C THR A 50 6.03 -3.70 1.51
N GLY A 51 5.16 -2.73 1.20
CA GLY A 51 3.85 -2.59 1.85
C GLY A 51 3.89 -1.92 3.22
N TYR A 52 5.08 -1.59 3.73
CA TYR A 52 5.33 -0.90 4.99
C TYR A 52 6.32 0.26 4.79
N ARG A 53 6.29 1.26 5.68
CA ARG A 53 7.19 2.42 5.65
C ARG A 53 8.63 2.09 6.05
N THR A 54 8.82 1.02 6.83
CA THR A 54 10.12 0.68 7.44
C THR A 54 10.43 -0.80 7.29
N SER A 55 11.66 -1.14 6.93
CA SER A 55 12.15 -2.53 6.91
C SER A 55 12.23 -3.10 8.34
N PRO A 56 12.05 -4.43 8.56
CA PRO A 56 12.19 -5.06 9.88
C PRO A 56 13.51 -4.73 10.62
N LEU A 57 14.61 -4.50 9.90
CA LEU A 57 15.90 -4.12 10.48
C LEU A 57 15.93 -2.68 10.99
N GLN A 58 15.19 -1.77 10.36
CA GLN A 58 15.00 -0.41 10.86
C GLN A 58 13.89 -0.37 11.93
N LEU A 59 12.93 -1.29 11.87
CA LEU A 59 11.87 -1.45 12.87
C LEU A 59 12.45 -1.65 14.27
N THR A 60 13.48 -2.48 14.45
CA THR A 60 14.14 -2.68 15.75
C THR A 60 14.81 -1.41 16.31
N LYS A 61 15.29 -0.51 15.45
CA LYS A 61 15.85 0.79 15.85
C LYS A 61 14.76 1.84 16.08
N SER A 62 13.70 1.79 15.29
CA SER A 62 12.54 2.68 15.40
C SER A 62 11.67 2.34 16.61
N LEU A 63 11.50 1.06 16.97
CA LEU A 63 10.76 0.62 18.16
C LEU A 63 11.36 1.18 19.46
N LYS A 64 12.69 1.29 19.55
CA LYS A 64 13.39 1.98 20.67
C LYS A 64 13.10 3.50 20.72
N LEU A 65 12.67 4.09 19.62
CA LEU A 65 12.28 5.50 19.52
C LEU A 65 10.79 5.70 19.83
N PHE A 66 9.99 4.63 19.85
CA PHE A 66 8.55 4.64 20.03
C PHE A 66 8.11 4.08 21.39
N GLU A 67 9.00 4.01 22.38
CA GLU A 67 8.67 3.50 23.73
C GLU A 67 7.52 4.26 24.42
N GLU A 68 7.20 5.48 23.96
CA GLU A 68 6.05 6.29 24.41
C GLU A 68 4.73 6.01 23.67
N PHE A 69 4.73 5.25 22.57
CA PHE A 69 3.55 4.96 21.75
C PHE A 69 2.96 3.57 22.03
N THR A 70 1.66 3.44 21.85
CA THR A 70 0.97 2.14 21.96
C THR A 70 1.23 1.26 20.73
N GLU A 71 1.14 -0.06 20.88
CA GLU A 71 1.30 -1.00 19.75
C GLU A 71 0.41 -0.67 18.53
N PRO A 72 -0.86 -0.25 18.67
CA PRO A 72 -1.70 0.15 17.54
C PRO A 72 -1.22 1.42 16.82
N GLU A 73 -0.66 2.39 17.56
CA GLU A 73 -0.12 3.63 16.98
C GLU A 73 1.15 3.33 16.19
N VAL A 74 2.00 2.45 16.71
CA VAL A 74 3.19 1.97 16.00
C VAL A 74 2.80 1.19 14.74
N ASP A 75 1.84 0.27 14.82
CA ASP A 75 1.38 -0.48 13.65
C ASP A 75 0.85 0.46 12.55
N ASN A 76 -0.02 1.42 12.90
CA ASN A 76 -0.53 2.42 11.97
C ASN A 76 0.57 3.28 11.36
N PHE A 77 1.57 3.69 12.16
CA PHE A 77 2.70 4.46 11.67
C PHE A 77 3.53 3.68 10.64
N LEU A 78 3.54 2.35 10.69
CA LEU A 78 4.34 1.50 9.81
C LEU A 78 3.64 1.14 8.51
N LYS A 79 2.31 1.28 8.40
CA LYS A 79 1.57 0.86 7.21
C LYS A 79 1.95 1.69 5.99
N GLY A 80 2.28 1.02 4.90
CA GLY A 80 2.45 1.63 3.59
C GLY A 80 1.13 1.77 2.85
N SER A 81 1.17 2.40 1.67
CA SER A 81 0.01 2.59 0.79
C SER A 81 -0.65 1.28 0.37
N ALA A 82 0.14 0.24 0.04
CA ALA A 82 -0.39 -1.07 -0.34
C ALA A 82 -1.18 -1.73 0.80
N ARG A 83 -0.67 -1.70 2.03
CA ARG A 83 -1.40 -2.23 3.19
C ARG A 83 -2.66 -1.42 3.49
N LEU A 84 -2.58 -0.09 3.47
CA LEU A 84 -3.76 0.76 3.68
C LEU A 84 -4.86 0.47 2.68
N ALA A 85 -4.53 0.29 1.40
CA ALA A 85 -5.50 -0.07 0.37
C ALA A 85 -6.21 -1.41 0.65
N LEU A 86 -5.48 -2.39 1.18
CA LEU A 86 -6.05 -3.70 1.58
C LEU A 86 -6.93 -3.61 2.83
N GLU A 87 -6.73 -2.61 3.70
CA GLU A 87 -7.55 -2.38 4.90
C GLU A 87 -8.82 -1.56 4.61
N VAL A 88 -8.93 -0.91 3.44
CA VAL A 88 -10.13 -0.14 3.08
C VAL A 88 -11.33 -1.06 2.86
N GLU A 89 -12.45 -0.67 3.47
CA GLU A 89 -13.78 -1.23 3.21
C GLU A 89 -14.77 -0.10 2.88
N PRO A 90 -15.67 -0.20 1.89
CA PRO A 90 -15.78 -1.29 0.92
C PRO A 90 -14.47 -1.46 0.16
N SER A 91 -14.14 -2.70 -0.18
CA SER A 91 -12.84 -3.04 -0.76
C SER A 91 -12.78 -2.79 -2.27
N PHE A 92 -11.57 -2.61 -2.80
CA PHE A 92 -11.32 -2.75 -4.23
C PHE A 92 -11.48 -4.21 -4.65
N GLN A 93 -11.83 -4.42 -5.92
CA GLN A 93 -12.01 -5.76 -6.47
C GLN A 93 -10.68 -6.36 -6.93
N LYS A 94 -9.71 -5.53 -7.34
CA LYS A 94 -8.35 -5.98 -7.68
C LYS A 94 -7.30 -5.03 -7.13
N TYR A 95 -6.13 -5.57 -6.83
CA TYR A 95 -4.96 -4.84 -6.36
C TYR A 95 -3.77 -5.22 -7.23
N ILE A 96 -3.08 -4.21 -7.76
CA ILE A 96 -1.86 -4.38 -8.53
C ILE A 96 -0.76 -3.62 -7.82
N PHE A 97 0.24 -4.33 -7.32
CA PHE A 97 1.39 -3.75 -6.64
C PHE A 97 2.64 -3.97 -7.46
N ILE A 98 3.31 -2.90 -7.84
CA ILE A 98 4.52 -2.93 -8.67
C ILE A 98 5.71 -2.55 -7.79
N GLU A 99 6.75 -3.36 -7.84
CA GLU A 99 8.02 -3.09 -7.16
C GLU A 99 9.17 -3.75 -7.92
N GLN A 100 10.28 -3.03 -8.11
CA GLN A 100 11.38 -3.51 -8.93
C GLN A 100 12.40 -4.33 -8.11
N ASN A 101 12.59 -3.97 -6.84
CA ASN A 101 13.59 -4.58 -5.98
C ASN A 101 13.10 -5.94 -5.45
N THR A 102 13.83 -7.02 -5.77
CA THR A 102 13.49 -8.40 -5.38
C THR A 102 13.24 -8.56 -3.88
N ALA A 103 14.10 -8.00 -3.03
CA ALA A 103 13.95 -8.14 -1.57
C ALA A 103 12.69 -7.43 -1.05
N ARG A 104 12.27 -6.32 -1.68
CA ARG A 104 11.02 -5.64 -1.33
C ARG A 104 9.80 -6.39 -1.85
N VAL A 105 9.89 -7.00 -3.04
CA VAL A 105 8.85 -7.88 -3.59
C VAL A 105 8.58 -9.06 -2.65
N GLU A 106 9.62 -9.69 -2.10
CA GLU A 106 9.48 -10.78 -1.12
C GLU A 106 8.72 -10.34 0.14
N GLU A 107 9.00 -9.14 0.66
CA GLU A 107 8.24 -8.58 1.80
C GLU A 107 6.79 -8.25 1.40
N LEU A 108 6.59 -7.67 0.22
CA LEU A 108 5.28 -7.31 -0.30
C LEU A 108 4.38 -8.53 -0.52
N GLN A 109 4.95 -9.67 -0.92
CA GLN A 109 4.25 -10.96 -1.04
C GLN A 109 3.62 -11.41 0.28
N LYS A 110 4.21 -11.06 1.43
CA LYS A 110 3.64 -11.41 2.74
C LYS A 110 2.29 -10.77 2.99
N LEU A 111 1.93 -9.67 2.30
CA LEU A 111 0.58 -9.09 2.37
C LEU A 111 -0.51 -10.09 1.97
N GLN A 112 -0.22 -11.02 1.05
CA GLN A 112 -1.18 -12.06 0.66
C GLN A 112 -1.53 -12.97 1.83
N THR A 113 -0.55 -13.28 2.70
CA THR A 113 -0.75 -14.09 3.91
C THR A 113 -1.49 -13.32 5.01
N ILE A 114 -1.29 -11.99 5.08
CA ILE A 114 -1.97 -11.12 6.05
C ILE A 114 -3.44 -10.90 5.66
N PHE A 115 -3.76 -10.90 4.37
CA PHE A 115 -5.11 -10.70 3.84
C PHE A 115 -5.57 -11.91 3.00
N PRO A 116 -5.72 -13.10 3.61
CA PRO A 116 -6.02 -14.34 2.88
C PRO A 116 -7.32 -14.25 2.07
N GLN A 117 -8.33 -13.53 2.58
CA GLN A 117 -9.60 -13.30 1.89
C GLN A 117 -9.47 -12.41 0.64
N LYS A 118 -8.37 -11.66 0.50
CA LYS A 118 -8.07 -10.81 -0.66
C LYS A 118 -6.97 -11.38 -1.55
N GLN A 119 -6.33 -12.49 -1.15
CA GLN A 119 -5.17 -13.07 -1.86
C GLN A 119 -5.42 -13.26 -3.36
N GLY A 120 -6.57 -13.82 -3.75
CA GLY A 120 -6.92 -14.05 -5.16
C GLY A 120 -7.07 -12.78 -6.00
N ASN A 121 -7.19 -11.62 -5.34
CA ASN A 121 -7.34 -10.31 -5.97
C ASN A 121 -6.04 -9.50 -5.97
N ILE A 122 -4.97 -10.01 -5.36
CA ILE A 122 -3.67 -9.32 -5.23
C ILE A 122 -2.70 -9.82 -6.31
N GLN A 123 -2.29 -8.92 -7.19
CA GLN A 123 -1.23 -9.14 -8.18
C GLN A 123 0.02 -8.37 -7.78
N ILE A 124 1.15 -9.08 -7.68
CA ILE A 124 2.45 -8.47 -7.40
C ILE A 124 3.30 -8.59 -8.66
N ILE A 125 3.77 -7.45 -9.14
CA ILE A 125 4.51 -7.31 -10.39
C ILE A 125 5.94 -6.89 -10.06
N GLN A 126 6.89 -7.78 -10.32
CA GLN A 126 8.31 -7.42 -10.23
C GLN A 126 8.77 -6.77 -11.54
N SER A 127 8.72 -5.44 -11.62
CA SER A 127 9.12 -4.71 -12.82
C SER A 127 9.43 -3.24 -12.53
N ASP A 128 10.01 -2.55 -13.52
CA ASP A 128 10.01 -1.08 -13.53
C ASP A 128 8.59 -0.58 -13.79
N ALA A 129 8.09 0.26 -12.89
CA ALA A 129 6.70 0.71 -12.93
C ALA A 129 6.40 1.60 -14.13
N ASN A 130 7.34 2.46 -14.52
CA ASN A 130 7.14 3.36 -15.65
C ASN A 130 6.94 2.57 -16.95
N SER A 131 7.72 1.51 -17.14
CA SER A 131 7.63 0.61 -18.29
C SER A 131 6.37 -0.25 -18.22
N TRP A 132 6.10 -0.86 -17.06
CA TRP A 132 4.95 -1.77 -16.91
C TRP A 132 3.61 -1.05 -17.06
N LEU A 133 3.44 0.11 -16.44
CA LEU A 133 2.19 0.88 -16.49
C LEU A 133 1.83 1.27 -17.93
N GLN A 134 2.81 1.69 -18.72
CA GLN A 134 2.57 2.01 -20.13
C GLN A 134 2.08 0.78 -20.92
N GLY A 135 2.67 -0.39 -20.67
CA GLY A 135 2.22 -1.63 -21.27
C GLY A 135 0.80 -1.99 -20.85
N TRP A 136 0.51 -1.90 -19.55
CA TRP A 136 -0.79 -2.20 -18.98
C TRP A 136 -1.89 -1.27 -19.51
N CYS A 137 -1.64 0.05 -19.54
CA CYS A 137 -2.62 1.03 -20.07
C CYS A 137 -2.87 0.87 -21.56
N ARG A 138 -1.91 0.36 -22.36
CA ARG A 138 -2.14 0.07 -23.79
C ARG A 138 -2.94 -1.21 -24.02
N GLY A 139 -2.94 -2.12 -23.06
CA GLY A 139 -3.61 -3.42 -23.15
C GLY A 139 -4.89 -3.54 -22.32
N THR A 140 -5.35 -2.44 -21.72
CA THR A 140 -6.56 -2.39 -20.91
C THR A 140 -7.52 -1.39 -21.56
N ASP A 141 -8.73 -1.83 -21.88
CA ASP A 141 -9.80 -1.03 -22.52
C ASP A 141 -10.40 0.03 -21.57
#